data_AF-A0A937D3V2-F1
#
_entry.id   AF-A0A937D3V2-F1
#
_cell.length_a   1.000
_cell.length_b   1.000
_cell.length_c   1.000
_cell.angle_alpha   90.00
_cell.angle_beta   90.00
_cell.angle_gamma   90.00
#
_symmetry.space_group_name_H-M   'P 1'
#
loop_
_entity.id
_entity.type
_entity.pdbx_description
1 polymer ?
#
loop_
_entity_poly.entity_id
_entity_poly.type
_entity_poly.pdbx_seq_one_letter_code
_entity_poly.pdbx_strand_id
1 'polypeptide(L)'
;MVILSGLLFGLLALLWTGGAFAFAELVQWGAQALASGGAVDTARGLATLPVPQWIALWVDPALVQAAQSVVLWTLDAAREAVPMLGSAAGWLVALVWVLWAVGLVALLVAAGGSHLVLRRLRGRVRPH
;
A
#
# COMPACT_ATOMS: atom_id res chain seq x y z
N MET A 1 -12.12 -29.72 5.07
CA MET A 1 -12.00 -28.59 6.02
C MET A 1 -10.56 -28.13 6.23
N VAL A 2 -9.60 -29.00 6.57
CA VAL A 2 -8.18 -28.61 6.79
C VAL A 2 -7.53 -27.98 5.55
N ILE A 3 -7.80 -28.51 4.36
CA ILE A 3 -7.27 -27.97 3.08
C ILE A 3 -7.88 -26.59 2.77
N LEU A 4 -9.18 -26.39 3.06
CA LEU A 4 -9.87 -25.12 2.81
C LEU A 4 -9.36 -24.00 3.75
N SER A 5 -9.12 -24.29 5.03
CA SER A 5 -8.56 -23.31 5.97
C SER A 5 -7.11 -22.94 5.62
N GLY A 6 -6.31 -23.92 5.18
CA GLY A 6 -4.96 -23.67 4.70
C GLY A 6 -4.92 -22.82 3.43
N LEU A 7 -5.81 -23.07 2.47
CA LEU A 7 -5.96 -22.27 1.26
C LEU A 7 -6.36 -20.81 1.57
N LEU A 8 -7.34 -20.61 2.45
CA LEU A 8 -7.78 -19.28 2.85
C LEU A 8 -6.65 -18.50 3.56
N PHE A 9 -5.94 -19.16 4.48
CA PHE A 9 -4.76 -18.59 5.13
C PHE A 9 -3.68 -18.21 4.09
N GLY A 10 -3.37 -19.11 3.15
CA GLY A 10 -2.38 -18.88 2.11
C GLY A 10 -2.74 -17.68 1.24
N LEU A 11 -4.01 -17.56 0.82
CA LEU A 11 -4.48 -16.45 0.00
C LEU A 11 -4.40 -15.10 0.75
N LEU A 12 -4.85 -15.08 2.01
CA LEU A 12 -4.78 -13.89 2.86
C LEU A 12 -3.33 -13.48 3.16
N ALA A 13 -2.45 -14.46 3.41
CA ALA A 13 -1.03 -14.21 3.63
C ALA A 13 -0.35 -13.68 2.38
N LEU A 14 -0.68 -14.20 1.19
CA LEU A 14 -0.20 -13.69 -0.10
C LEU A 14 -0.67 -12.26 -0.35
N LEU A 15 -1.95 -11.98 -0.14
CA LEU A 15 -2.51 -10.65 -0.33
C LEU A 15 -1.91 -9.64 0.67
N TRP A 16 -1.77 -10.04 1.93
CA TRP A 16 -1.15 -9.23 2.99
C TRP A 16 0.33 -8.95 2.70
N THR A 17 1.08 -9.97 2.30
CA THR A 17 2.50 -9.84 1.97
C THR A 17 2.71 -9.01 0.71
N GLY A 18 1.90 -9.24 -0.33
CA GLY A 18 1.92 -8.44 -1.55
C GLY A 18 1.55 -6.98 -1.29
N GLY A 19 0.57 -6.72 -0.43
CA GLY A 19 0.19 -5.37 -0.02
C GLY A 19 1.30 -4.65 0.75
N ALA A 20 1.92 -5.31 1.72
CA ALA A 20 3.05 -4.75 2.46
C ALA A 20 4.26 -4.46 1.56
N PHE A 21 4.56 -5.38 0.64
CA PHE A 21 5.63 -5.21 -0.35
C PHE A 21 5.36 -4.03 -1.29
N ALA A 22 4.16 -3.95 -1.87
CA ALA A 22 3.78 -2.86 -2.76
C ALA A 22 3.84 -1.50 -2.06
N PHE A 23 3.39 -1.44 -0.80
CA PHE A 23 3.45 -0.21 -0.01
C PHE A 23 4.90 0.17 0.34
N ALA A 24 5.76 -0.78 0.69
CA ALA A 24 7.18 -0.52 0.95
C ALA A 24 7.89 0.03 -0.30
N GLU A 25 7.68 -0.58 -1.47
CA GLU A 25 8.22 -0.11 -2.75
C GLU A 25 7.71 1.29 -3.10
N LEU A 26 6.40 1.57 -2.91
CA LEU A 26 5.84 2.91 -3.10
C LEU A 26 6.53 3.96 -2.23
N VAL A 27 6.79 3.65 -0.96
CA VAL A 27 7.50 4.55 -0.03
C VAL A 27 8.96 4.74 -0.46
N GLN A 28 9.65 3.67 -0.86
CA GLN A 28 11.05 3.74 -1.29
C GLN A 28 11.21 4.52 -2.60
N TRP A 29 10.39 4.24 -3.61
CA TRP A 29 10.41 4.96 -4.88
C TRP A 29 10.00 6.42 -4.69
N GLY A 30 9.00 6.69 -3.85
CA GLY A 30 8.61 8.04 -3.48
C GLY A 30 9.75 8.82 -2.83
N ALA A 31 10.45 8.20 -1.87
CA ALA A 31 11.61 8.82 -1.22
C ALA A 31 12.77 9.08 -2.20
N GLN A 32 13.07 8.15 -3.11
CA GLN A 32 14.08 8.33 -4.16
C GLN A 32 13.70 9.43 -5.17
N ALA A 33 12.44 9.46 -5.60
CA ALA A 33 11.91 10.49 -6.49
C ALA A 33 12.03 11.89 -5.86
N LEU A 34 11.72 12.01 -4.56
CA LEU A 34 11.89 13.25 -3.82
C LEU A 34 13.37 13.62 -3.62
N ALA A 35 14.23 12.65 -3.29
CA ALA A 35 15.66 12.88 -3.09
C ALA A 35 16.40 13.30 -4.38
N SER A 36 15.97 12.80 -5.54
CA SER A 36 16.54 13.18 -6.84
C SER A 36 16.14 14.59 -7.29
N GLY A 37 15.07 15.16 -6.72
CA GLY A 37 14.52 16.49 -7.06
C GLY A 37 13.87 16.56 -8.46
N GLY A 38 14.52 15.96 -9.47
CA GLY A 38 14.11 16.04 -10.86
C GLY A 38 12.78 15.35 -11.17
N ALA A 39 12.35 14.36 -10.38
CA ALA A 39 11.05 13.72 -10.57
C ALA A 39 9.88 14.68 -10.24
N VAL A 40 10.02 15.49 -9.19
CA VAL A 40 9.02 16.52 -8.81
C VAL A 40 8.96 17.61 -9.87
N ASP A 41 10.10 18.07 -10.36
CA ASP A 41 10.16 19.10 -11.41
C ASP A 41 9.60 18.58 -12.75
N THR A 42 9.85 17.31 -13.09
CA THR A 42 9.27 16.65 -14.28
C THR A 42 7.74 16.52 -14.15
N ALA A 43 7.24 16.08 -12.99
CA ALA A 43 5.81 15.97 -12.74
C ALA A 43 5.11 17.34 -12.80
N ARG A 44 5.77 18.39 -12.29
CA ARG A 44 5.30 19.78 -12.37
C ARG A 44 5.22 20.24 -13.83
N GLY A 45 6.26 19.96 -14.62
CA GLY A 45 6.29 20.27 -16.05
C GLY A 45 5.12 19.65 -16.81
N LEU A 46 4.84 18.37 -16.54
CA LEU A 46 3.70 17.65 -17.14
C LEU A 46 2.35 18.24 -16.70
N ALA A 47 2.20 18.59 -15.43
CA ALA A 47 0.97 19.20 -14.90
C ALA A 47 0.68 20.58 -15.50
N THR A 48 1.71 21.30 -15.96
CA THR A 48 1.57 22.62 -16.60
C THR A 48 1.45 22.56 -18.12
N LEU A 49 1.50 21.38 -18.74
CA LEU A 49 1.36 21.28 -20.19
C LEU A 49 0.00 21.81 -20.63
N PRO A 50 -0.05 22.58 -21.74
CA PRO A 50 -1.31 23.06 -22.28
C PRO A 50 -2.18 21.86 -22.67
N VAL A 51 -3.43 21.90 -22.21
CA VAL A 51 -4.40 20.83 -22.45
C VAL A 51 -4.70 20.76 -23.95
N PRO A 52 -4.50 19.60 -24.60
CA PRO A 52 -4.82 19.45 -26.01
C PRO A 52 -6.28 19.76 -26.32
N GLN A 53 -6.51 20.40 -27.46
CA GLN A 53 -7.84 20.88 -27.89
C GLN A 53 -8.88 19.76 -27.96
N TRP A 54 -8.45 18.54 -28.29
CA TRP A 54 -9.33 17.37 -28.34
C TRP A 54 -9.83 16.95 -26.96
N ILE A 55 -9.12 17.23 -25.86
CA ILE A 55 -9.60 16.96 -24.49
C ILE A 55 -10.72 17.93 -24.12
N ALA A 56 -10.63 19.18 -24.55
CA ALA A 56 -11.64 20.21 -24.28
C ALA A 56 -13.01 19.88 -24.88
N LEU A 57 -13.09 18.94 -25.84
CA LEU A 57 -14.34 18.44 -26.40
C LEU A 57 -15.08 17.47 -25.46
N TRP A 58 -14.37 16.85 -24.50
CA TRP A 58 -14.90 15.80 -23.63
C TRP A 58 -14.86 16.16 -22.14
N VAL A 59 -14.04 17.12 -21.75
CA VAL A 59 -13.80 17.46 -20.34
C VAL A 59 -13.92 18.97 -20.14
N ASP A 60 -14.67 19.37 -19.11
CA ASP A 60 -14.80 20.77 -18.70
C ASP A 60 -13.41 21.36 -18.36
N PRO A 61 -12.99 22.48 -18.98
CA PRO A 61 -11.74 23.15 -18.66
C PRO A 61 -11.57 23.46 -17.16
N ALA A 62 -12.66 23.76 -16.45
CA ALA A 62 -12.62 24.02 -15.01
C ALA A 62 -12.22 22.77 -14.21
N LEU A 63 -12.66 21.58 -14.63
CA LEU A 63 -12.25 20.32 -14.00
C LEU A 63 -10.78 20.02 -14.25
N VAL A 64 -10.28 20.31 -15.45
CA VAL A 64 -8.86 20.10 -15.77
C VAL A 64 -7.97 21.05 -14.97
N GLN A 65 -8.35 22.33 -14.86
CA GLN A 65 -7.62 23.28 -14.01
C GLN A 65 -7.69 22.91 -12.53
N ALA A 66 -8.85 22.46 -12.04
CA ALA A 66 -8.99 21.95 -10.68
C ALA A 66 -8.05 20.76 -10.44
N ALA A 67 -8.01 19.78 -11.36
CA ALA A 67 -7.11 18.64 -11.27
C ALA A 67 -5.62 19.06 -11.27
N GLN A 68 -5.23 19.96 -12.18
CA GLN A 68 -3.86 20.51 -12.22
C GLN A 68 -3.51 21.22 -10.91
N SER A 69 -4.42 22.01 -10.35
CA SER A 69 -4.20 22.71 -9.08
C SER A 69 -4.05 21.75 -7.89
N VAL A 70 -4.84 20.67 -7.85
CA VAL A 70 -4.72 19.62 -6.81
C VAL A 70 -3.38 18.90 -6.94
N VAL A 71 -2.95 18.57 -8.16
CA VAL A 71 -1.64 17.94 -8.40
C VAL A 71 -0.52 18.86 -7.94
N LEU A 72 -0.55 20.14 -8.32
CA LEU A 72 0.46 21.12 -7.92
C LEU A 72 0.49 21.34 -6.40
N TRP A 73 -0.67 21.46 -5.76
CA TRP A 73 -0.79 21.57 -4.30
C TRP A 73 -0.20 20.35 -3.59
N THR A 74 -0.45 19.16 -4.13
CA THR A 74 0.09 17.90 -3.57
C THR A 74 1.61 17.85 -3.72
N LEU A 75 2.15 18.27 -4.86
CA LEU A 75 3.60 18.32 -5.10
C LEU A 75 4.29 19.33 -4.17
N ASP A 76 3.67 20.49 -3.92
CA ASP A 76 4.20 21.50 -3.01
C ASP A 76 4.15 21.01 -1.55
N ALA A 77 3.04 20.43 -1.11
CA ALA A 77 2.93 19.80 0.21
C ALA A 77 3.96 18.68 0.41
N ALA A 78 4.19 17.86 -0.62
CA ALA A 78 5.21 16.82 -0.59
C ALA A 78 6.62 17.42 -0.47
N ARG A 79 6.91 18.50 -1.22
CA ARG A 79 8.21 19.20 -1.20
C ARG A 79 8.50 19.82 0.18
N GLU A 80 7.50 20.43 0.80
CA GLU A 80 7.62 20.99 2.16
C GLU A 80 7.84 19.89 3.21
N ALA A 81 7.30 18.69 3.00
CA ALA A 81 7.49 17.55 3.88
C ALA A 81 8.85 16.83 3.69
N VAL A 82 9.57 17.04 2.58
CA VAL A 82 10.87 16.39 2.28
C VAL A 82 11.89 16.45 3.43
N PRO A 83 12.12 17.58 4.11
CA PRO A 83 13.11 17.66 5.20
C PRO A 83 12.78 16.74 6.38
N MET A 84 11.49 16.52 6.67
CA MET A 84 11.04 15.57 7.70
C MET A 84 11.10 14.12 7.21
N LEU A 85 10.85 13.89 5.92
CA LEU A 85 10.79 12.55 5.32
C LEU A 85 12.15 11.87 5.14
N GLY A 86 13.25 12.63 4.96
CA GLY A 86 14.58 12.05 4.76
C GLY A 86 15.05 11.13 5.89
N SER A 87 14.66 11.42 7.14
CA SER A 87 14.91 10.53 8.28
C SER A 87 13.76 9.54 8.53
N ALA A 88 12.52 9.94 8.25
CA ALA A 88 11.33 9.12 8.53
C ALA A 88 11.07 8.00 7.50
N ALA A 89 11.55 8.11 6.25
CA ALA A 89 11.32 7.12 5.21
C ALA A 89 11.93 5.75 5.57
N GLY A 90 13.12 5.72 6.17
CA GLY A 90 13.73 4.49 6.68
C GLY A 90 12.91 3.86 7.81
N TRP A 91 12.36 4.68 8.71
CA TRP A 91 11.48 4.24 9.79
C TRP A 91 10.11 3.77 9.29
N LEU A 92 9.56 4.40 8.25
CA LEU A 92 8.32 3.99 7.61
C LEU A 92 8.46 2.59 7.00
N VAL A 93 9.53 2.32 6.26
CA VAL A 93 9.80 0.98 5.72
C VAL A 93 9.98 -0.04 6.85
N ALA A 94 10.72 0.31 7.91
CA ALA A 94 10.87 -0.57 9.08
C ALA A 94 9.51 -0.87 9.76
N LEU A 95 8.65 0.14 9.93
CA LEU A 95 7.31 -0.02 10.49
C LEU A 95 6.42 -0.91 9.61
N VAL A 96 6.54 -0.82 8.29
CA VAL A 96 5.83 -1.71 7.35
C VAL A 96 6.24 -3.16 7.56
N TRP A 97 7.53 -3.44 7.73
CA TRP A 97 8.02 -4.79 8.04
C TRP A 97 7.58 -5.29 9.42
N VAL A 98 7.56 -4.43 10.44
CA VAL A 98 7.04 -4.76 11.77
C VAL A 98 5.55 -5.10 11.69
N LEU A 99 4.76 -4.27 11.01
CA LEU A 99 3.32 -4.49 10.82
C LEU A 99 3.05 -5.77 10.02
N TRP A 100 3.84 -6.02 8.98
CA TRP A 100 3.79 -7.26 8.20
C TRP A 100 4.01 -8.49 9.09
N ALA A 101 5.08 -8.48 9.90
CA ALA A 101 5.42 -9.58 10.79
C ALA A 101 4.30 -9.85 11.81
N VAL A 102 3.74 -8.80 12.40
CA VAL A 102 2.60 -8.90 13.32
C VAL A 102 1.38 -9.51 12.63
N GLY A 103 1.04 -9.05 11.42
CA GLY A 103 -0.07 -9.59 10.65
C GLY A 103 0.10 -11.08 10.29
N LEU A 104 1.32 -11.49 9.91
CA LEU A 104 1.62 -12.89 9.64
C LEU A 104 1.50 -13.78 10.88
N VAL A 105 2.02 -13.32 12.02
CA VAL A 105 1.89 -14.03 13.30
C VAL A 105 0.41 -14.18 13.68
N ALA A 106 -0.39 -13.14 13.53
CA ALA A 106 -1.83 -13.19 13.81
C ALA A 106 -2.55 -14.21 12.91
N LEU A 107 -2.26 -14.20 11.60
CA LEU A 107 -2.80 -15.17 10.65
C LEU A 107 -2.39 -16.61 11.00
N LEU A 108 -1.13 -16.82 11.41
CA LEU A 108 -0.61 -18.12 11.83
C LEU A 108 -1.31 -18.64 13.08
N VAL A 109 -1.49 -17.77 14.08
CA VAL A 109 -2.23 -18.09 15.31
C VAL A 109 -3.68 -18.42 15.01
N ALA A 110 -4.33 -17.66 14.12
CA ALA A 110 -5.71 -17.95 13.71
C ALA A 110 -5.83 -19.30 12.99
N ALA A 111 -4.93 -19.60 12.05
CA ALA A 111 -4.91 -20.88 11.34
C ALA A 111 -4.65 -22.05 12.31
N GLY A 112 -3.61 -21.94 13.15
CA GLY A 112 -3.26 -22.95 14.15
C GLY A 112 -4.37 -23.18 15.19
N GLY A 113 -4.96 -22.09 15.71
CA GLY A 113 -6.09 -22.12 16.63
C GLY A 113 -7.30 -22.84 16.04
N SER A 114 -7.63 -22.57 14.78
CA SER A 114 -8.70 -23.25 14.05
C SER A 114 -8.47 -24.77 14.01
N HIS A 115 -7.24 -25.21 13.72
CA HIS A 115 -6.89 -26.63 13.70
C HIS A 115 -6.96 -27.27 15.09
N LEU A 116 -6.49 -26.59 16.14
CA LEU A 116 -6.53 -27.09 17.51
C LEU A 116 -7.96 -27.26 18.03
N VAL A 117 -8.83 -26.28 17.78
CA VAL A 117 -10.25 -26.33 18.16
C VAL A 117 -10.98 -27.46 17.42
N LEU A 118 -10.76 -27.59 16.11
CA LEU A 118 -11.35 -28.67 15.31
C LEU A 118 -10.86 -30.06 15.75
N ARG A 119 -9.59 -30.21 16.14
CA ARG A 119 -9.06 -31.47 16.70
C ARG A 119 -9.69 -31.81 18.05
N ARG A 120 -9.86 -30.81 18.93
CA ARG A 120 -10.51 -31.00 20.24
C ARG A 120 -11.99 -31.39 20.11
N LEU A 121 -12.71 -30.81 19.14
CA LEU A 121 -14.12 -31.13 18.90
C LEU A 121 -14.29 -32.54 18.30
N ARG A 122 -13.42 -32.96 17.39
CA ARG A 122 -13.44 -34.31 16.80
C ARG A 122 -13.05 -35.43 17.77
N GLY A 123 -12.16 -35.15 18.73
CA GLY A 123 -11.76 -36.11 19.76
C GLY A 123 -12.86 -36.44 20.77
N ARG A 124 -13.90 -35.59 20.90
CA ARG A 124 -15.02 -35.79 21.82
C ARG A 124 -16.17 -36.65 21.26
N VAL A 125 -16.15 -37.01 19.97
CA VAL A 125 -17.26 -37.70 19.27
C VAL A 125 -16.94 -39.17 18.97
N ARG A 126 -16.21 -39.85 19.86
CA ARG A 126 -16.20 -41.32 19.87
C ARG A 126 -17.00 -41.82 21.08
N PRO A 127 -18.32 -42.02 20.97
CA PRO A 127 -19.00 -43.00 21.79
C PRO A 127 -18.72 -44.41 21.23
N HIS A 128 -18.55 -45.35 22.16
CA HIS A 128 -18.34 -46.78 21.95
C HIS A 128 -19.45 -47.44 21.14
#